data_AF-A0A4P6XQW4-F1
#
_entry.id   AF-A0A4P6XQW4-F1
#
_cell.length_a   1.000
_cell.length_b   1.000
_cell.length_c   1.000
_cell.angle_alpha   90.00
_cell.angle_beta   90.00
_cell.angle_gamma   90.00
#
_symmetry.space_group_name_H-M   'P 1'
#
loop_
_entity.id
_entity.type
_entity.pdbx_description
1 polymer ?
#
loop_
_entity_poly.entity_id
_entity_poly.type
_entity_poly.pdbx_seq_one_letter_code
_entity_poly.pdbx_strand_id
1 'polypeptide(L)'
;MRAAKRVIRYLLKTRTYGIVCLSSSQKELTCFCDANSASESDADCRSTTGSFITYADIPVSWKSKLQTMAAVSTLNSELVSLFYTTCEAVWLQNLLLNSVLAIIAISCATIKEPSRQ
;
A
#
# COMPACT_ATOMS: atom_id res chain seq x y z
N MET A 1 -10.17 19.76 -11.36
CA MET A 1 -9.43 19.57 -10.08
C MET A 1 -10.20 19.89 -8.78
N ARG A 2 -11.54 20.01 -8.76
CA ARG A 2 -12.29 20.31 -7.51
C ARG A 2 -12.31 19.14 -6.52
N ALA A 3 -12.43 17.91 -7.02
CA ALA A 3 -12.44 16.68 -6.20
C ALA A 3 -11.11 16.44 -5.48
N ALA A 4 -9.96 16.50 -6.18
CA ALA A 4 -8.64 16.37 -5.57
C ALA A 4 -8.39 17.41 -4.47
N LYS A 5 -8.73 18.68 -4.72
CA LYS A 5 -8.66 19.74 -3.71
C LYS A 5 -9.58 19.47 -2.50
N ARG A 6 -10.69 18.75 -2.67
CA ARG A 6 -11.57 18.37 -1.57
C ARG A 6 -10.93 17.28 -0.72
N VAL A 7 -10.32 16.26 -1.33
CA VAL A 7 -9.60 15.19 -0.62
C VAL A 7 -8.44 15.77 0.19
N ILE A 8 -7.60 16.63 -0.41
CA ILE A 8 -6.48 17.25 0.30
C ILE A 8 -6.96 18.11 1.48
N ARG A 9 -8.03 18.90 1.30
CA ARG A 9 -8.61 19.70 2.39
C ARG A 9 -9.21 18.84 3.50
N TYR A 10 -9.79 17.68 3.15
CA TYR A 10 -10.27 16.73 4.14
C TYR A 10 -9.11 16.18 4.97
N LEU A 11 -8.07 15.65 4.32
CA LEU A 11 -6.87 15.14 4.98
C LEU A 11 -6.18 16.19 5.87
N LEU A 12 -6.18 17.46 5.43
CA LEU A 12 -5.65 18.59 6.21
C LEU A 12 -6.46 18.86 7.48
N LYS A 13 -7.79 18.73 7.42
CA LYS A 13 -8.70 18.98 8.54
C LYS A 13 -8.78 17.80 9.50
N THR A 14 -8.57 16.57 9.04
CA THR A 14 -8.67 15.35 9.83
C THR A 14 -7.31 14.75 10.18
N ARG A 15 -6.28 15.59 10.34
CA ARG A 15 -4.91 15.12 10.67
C ARG A 15 -4.81 14.36 11.99
N THR A 16 -5.72 14.65 12.93
CA THR A 16 -5.79 14.01 14.25
C THR A 16 -6.61 12.73 14.25
N TYR A 17 -7.26 12.39 13.14
CA TYR A 17 -8.14 11.23 13.05
C TYR A 17 -7.30 10.02 12.67
N GLY A 18 -7.49 8.92 13.40
CA GLY A 18 -6.93 7.62 13.05
C GLY A 18 -7.86 6.84 12.12
N ILE A 19 -7.31 5.84 11.43
CA ILE A 19 -8.11 4.86 10.69
C ILE A 19 -8.38 3.69 11.64
N VAL A 20 -9.66 3.35 11.82
CA VAL A 20 -10.06 2.15 12.57
C VAL A 20 -10.13 1.00 11.58
N CYS A 21 -9.21 0.06 11.69
CA CYS A 21 -9.20 -1.13 10.85
C CYS A 21 -9.58 -2.34 11.70
N LEU A 22 -10.59 -3.09 11.27
CA LEU A 22 -10.89 -4.38 11.87
C LEU A 22 -9.92 -5.40 11.28
N SER A 23 -9.09 -5.99 12.13
CA SER A 23 -8.21 -7.10 11.73
C SER A 23 -9.04 -8.37 11.57
N SER A 24 -8.81 -9.08 10.47
CA SER A 24 -9.20 -10.50 10.40
C SER A 24 -8.36 -11.33 11.37
N SER A 25 -8.87 -12.50 11.77
CA SER A 25 -8.15 -13.45 12.64
C SER A 25 -6.94 -14.07 11.93
N GLN A 26 -6.92 -14.03 10.60
CA GLN A 26 -5.83 -14.55 9.78
C GLN A 26 -4.74 -13.48 9.61
N LYS A 27 -3.55 -13.78 10.13
CA LYS A 27 -2.35 -12.95 10.03
C LYS A 27 -1.63 -13.14 8.69
N GLU A 28 -2.35 -12.93 7.60
CA GLU A 28 -1.82 -13.10 6.26
C GLU A 28 -1.35 -11.76 5.67
N LEU A 29 -0.23 -11.81 4.94
CA LEU A 29 0.26 -10.69 4.14
C LEU A 29 -0.23 -10.87 2.70
N THR A 30 -1.11 -9.99 2.24
CA THR A 30 -1.63 -10.01 0.87
C THR A 30 -1.04 -8.84 0.10
N CYS A 31 -0.60 -9.08 -1.13
CA CYS A 31 -0.05 -8.03 -1.99
C CYS A 31 -0.74 -8.01 -3.35
N PHE A 32 -0.95 -6.80 -3.84
CA PHE A 32 -1.51 -6.51 -5.16
C PHE A 32 -0.51 -5.63 -5.90
N CYS A 33 -0.26 -5.97 -7.16
CA CYS A 33 0.58 -5.19 -8.07
C CYS A 33 -0.24 -4.79 -9.29
N ASP A 34 0.09 -3.64 -9.85
CA ASP A 34 -0.51 -3.11 -11.08
C ASP A 34 0.58 -2.38 -11.89
N ALA A 35 0.51 -2.44 -13.21
CA ALA A 35 1.38 -1.67 -14.08
C ALA A 35 0.58 -0.90 -15.13
N ASN A 36 0.76 0.42 -15.14
CA ASN A 36 0.21 1.26 -16.18
C ASN A 36 1.29 1.62 -17.19
N SER A 37 1.17 1.14 -18.43
CA SER A 37 2.05 1.59 -19.53
C SER A 37 1.76 3.04 -19.89
N ALA A 38 2.81 3.82 -20.10
CA ALA A 38 2.67 5.16 -20.65
C ALA A 38 2.07 5.07 -22.07
N SER A 39 1.29 6.07 -22.44
CA SER A 39 0.71 6.18 -23.78
C SER A 39 1.78 6.65 -24.76
N GLU A 40 1.63 6.35 -26.06
CA GLU A 40 2.61 6.71 -27.10
C GLU A 40 2.89 8.23 -27.19
N SER A 41 2.03 9.07 -26.59
CA SER A 41 2.17 10.52 -26.50
C SER A 41 3.04 11.03 -25.33
N ASP A 42 3.47 10.17 -24.41
CA ASP A 42 4.27 10.56 -23.25
C ASP A 42 5.77 10.57 -23.63
N ALA A 43 6.43 11.73 -23.49
CA ALA A 43 7.83 11.92 -23.86
C ALA A 43 8.81 10.98 -23.12
N ASP A 44 8.42 10.52 -21.94
CA ASP A 44 9.06 9.44 -21.19
C ASP A 44 8.14 8.22 -21.25
N CYS A 45 8.36 7.30 -22.18
CA CYS A 45 7.61 6.05 -22.36
C CYS A 45 7.89 5.03 -21.22
N ARG A 46 7.81 5.49 -19.96
CA ARG A 46 8.11 4.72 -18.75
C ARG A 46 6.80 4.36 -18.07
N SER A 47 6.58 3.07 -17.89
CA SER A 47 5.40 2.57 -17.19
C SER A 47 5.43 2.98 -15.71
N THR A 48 4.26 3.01 -15.07
CA THR A 48 4.11 3.26 -13.64
C THR A 48 3.75 1.96 -12.93
N THR A 49 4.49 1.60 -11.89
CA THR A 49 4.18 0.48 -10.99
C THR A 49 3.32 0.97 -9.83
N GLY A 50 2.15 0.38 -9.66
CA GLY A 50 1.35 0.43 -8.44
C GLY A 50 1.58 -0.81 -7.58
N SER A 51 1.68 -0.64 -6.26
CA SER A 51 1.55 -1.75 -5.32
C SER A 51 0.72 -1.39 -4.12
N PHE A 52 0.00 -2.38 -3.59
CA PHE A 52 -0.85 -2.27 -2.42
C PHE A 52 -0.68 -3.53 -1.58
N ILE A 53 -0.27 -3.38 -0.32
CA ILE A 53 0.06 -4.50 0.57
C ILE A 53 -0.75 -4.36 1.85
N THR A 54 -1.46 -5.43 2.20
CA THR A 54 -2.27 -5.54 3.40
C THR A 54 -1.74 -6.63 4.33
N TYR A 55 -1.94 -6.46 5.63
CA TYR A 55 -1.69 -7.47 6.65
C TYR A 55 -2.95 -7.64 7.49
N ALA A 56 -3.52 -8.85 7.55
CA ALA A 56 -4.79 -9.11 8.24
C ALA A 56 -5.92 -8.14 7.82
N ASP A 57 -6.03 -7.87 6.52
CA ASP A 57 -6.97 -6.90 5.89
C ASP A 57 -6.72 -5.42 6.23
N ILE A 58 -5.60 -5.10 6.88
CA ILE A 58 -5.19 -3.73 7.20
C ILE A 58 -4.17 -3.27 6.17
N PRO A 59 -4.37 -2.14 5.47
CA PRO A 59 -3.38 -1.60 4.55
C PRO A 59 -2.12 -1.15 5.31
N VAL A 60 -0.97 -1.71 4.95
CA VAL A 60 0.33 -1.42 5.59
C VAL A 60 1.24 -0.62 4.67
N SER A 61 1.21 -0.92 3.36
CA SER A 61 1.99 -0.16 2.37
C SER A 61 1.18 0.06 1.09
N TRP A 62 1.34 1.25 0.51
CA TRP A 62 0.82 1.59 -0.80
C TRP A 62 1.81 2.52 -1.50
N LYS A 63 2.16 2.20 -2.75
CA LYS A 63 3.05 3.03 -3.57
C LYS A 63 2.57 3.08 -5.01
N SER A 64 2.83 4.21 -5.65
CA SER A 64 2.75 4.38 -7.10
C SER A 64 4.04 5.05 -7.54
N LYS A 65 4.82 4.39 -8.41
CA LYS A 65 6.17 4.82 -8.78
C LYS A 65 6.42 4.63 -10.27
N LEU A 66 6.97 5.64 -10.91
CA LEU A 66 7.46 5.55 -12.29
C LEU A 66 8.62 4.53 -12.36
N GLN A 67 8.55 3.59 -13.31
CA GLN A 67 9.59 2.59 -13.50
C GLN A 67 10.88 3.26 -13.97
N THR A 68 12.02 2.81 -13.43
CA THR A 68 13.33 3.34 -13.83
C THR A 68 13.68 2.93 -15.25
N MET A 69 13.27 1.73 -15.66
CA MET A 69 13.49 1.17 -16.99
C MET A 69 12.23 1.37 -17.83
N ALA A 70 12.40 1.71 -19.11
CA ALA A 70 11.31 1.69 -20.07
C ALA A 70 10.94 0.22 -20.37
N ALA A 71 9.67 -0.13 -20.21
CA ALA A 71 9.19 -1.46 -20.55
C ALA A 71 8.94 -1.55 -22.06
N VAL A 72 9.46 -2.60 -22.68
CA VAL A 72 9.29 -2.85 -24.13
C VAL A 72 7.86 -3.33 -24.46
N SER A 73 7.13 -3.85 -23.47
CA SER A 73 5.76 -4.34 -23.62
C SER A 73 5.00 -4.20 -22.30
N THR A 74 3.67 -4.30 -22.36
CA THR A 74 2.79 -4.31 -21.18
C THR A 74 3.11 -5.48 -20.25
N LEU A 75 3.41 -6.66 -20.80
CA LEU A 75 3.86 -7.83 -20.02
C LEU A 75 5.13 -7.52 -19.23
N ASN A 76 6.11 -6.87 -19.85
CA ASN A 76 7.35 -6.52 -19.17
C ASN A 76 7.09 -5.52 -18.04
N SER A 77 6.19 -4.55 -18.23
CA SER A 77 5.85 -3.62 -17.15
C SER A 77 5.12 -4.30 -15.98
N GLU A 78 4.26 -5.29 -16.26
CA GLU A 78 3.58 -6.09 -15.23
C GLU A 78 4.55 -7.02 -14.49
N LEU A 79 5.52 -7.61 -15.19
CA LEU A 79 6.54 -8.42 -14.54
C LEU A 79 7.41 -7.57 -13.61
N VAL A 80 7.74 -6.35 -14.03
CA VAL A 80 8.50 -5.39 -13.22
C VAL A 80 7.68 -4.92 -12.01
N SER A 81 6.38 -4.64 -12.16
CA SER A 81 5.51 -4.29 -11.03
C SER A 81 5.41 -5.42 -10.02
N LEU A 82 5.25 -6.65 -10.49
CA LEU A 82 5.23 -7.86 -9.65
C LEU A 82 6.55 -8.03 -8.90
N PHE A 83 7.69 -7.94 -9.57
CA PHE A 83 9.01 -8.07 -8.93
C PHE A 83 9.23 -7.04 -7.82
N TYR A 84 8.94 -5.76 -8.07
CA TYR A 84 9.11 -4.74 -7.02
C TYR A 84 8.11 -4.86 -5.87
N THR A 85 6.94 -5.45 -6.12
CA THR A 85 5.93 -5.70 -5.09
C THR A 85 6.33 -6.89 -4.24
N THR A 86 6.84 -7.96 -4.83
CA THR A 86 7.31 -9.15 -4.09
C THR A 86 8.54 -8.84 -3.24
N CYS A 87 9.52 -8.07 -3.76
CA CYS A 87 10.65 -7.62 -2.95
C CYS A 87 10.21 -6.83 -1.70
N GLU A 88 9.23 -5.95 -1.85
CA GLU A 88 8.67 -5.19 -0.73
C GLU A 88 7.89 -6.09 0.24
N ALA A 89 7.10 -7.03 -0.27
CA ALA A 89 6.36 -7.99 0.54
C ALA A 89 7.30 -8.88 1.36
N VAL A 90 8.38 -9.39 0.77
CA VAL A 90 9.41 -10.17 1.48
C VAL A 90 10.11 -9.32 2.54
N TRP A 91 10.43 -8.06 2.23
CA TRP A 91 11.00 -7.14 3.21
C TRP A 91 10.05 -6.90 4.39
N LEU A 92 8.76 -6.65 4.13
CA LEU A 92 7.73 -6.50 5.16
C LEU A 92 7.53 -7.78 5.97
N GLN A 93 7.52 -8.95 5.32
CA GLN A 93 7.42 -10.24 6.00
C GLN A 93 8.60 -10.44 6.96
N ASN A 94 9.83 -10.17 6.52
CA ASN A 94 11.01 -10.22 7.36
C ASN A 94 10.97 -9.19 8.49
N LEU A 95 10.46 -8.00 8.24
CA LEU A 95 10.30 -6.97 9.27
C LEU A 95 9.31 -7.40 10.35
N LEU A 96 8.17 -7.97 9.94
CA LEU A 96 7.11 -8.45 10.84
C LEU A 96 7.55 -9.70 11.63
N LEU A 97 8.40 -10.55 11.06
CA LEU A 97 8.94 -11.74 11.72
C LEU A 97 10.11 -11.43 12.67
N ASN A 98 11.02 -10.53 12.27
CA ASN A 98 12.27 -10.26 13.00
C ASN A 98 12.15 -9.18 14.08
N SER A 99 11.16 -8.28 13.99
CA SER A 99 11.05 -7.19 14.96
C SER A 99 10.08 -7.51 16.11
N VAL A 100 10.61 -7.42 17.33
CA VAL A 100 9.89 -7.35 18.61
C VAL A 100 8.93 -6.13 18.69
N LEU A 101 8.79 -5.34 17.62
CA LEU A 101 7.92 -4.16 17.51
C LEU A 101 6.46 -4.47 17.13
N ALA A 102 6.10 -5.74 16.94
CA ALA A 102 4.71 -6.17 16.73
C ALA A 102 3.72 -5.66 17.82
N ILE A 103 4.21 -5.22 18.98
CA ILE A 103 3.41 -4.68 20.08
C ILE A 103 2.73 -3.35 19.70
N ILE A 104 3.31 -2.50 18.84
CA ILE A 104 2.71 -1.19 18.52
C ILE A 104 1.57 -1.30 17.50
N ALA A 105 1.67 -2.22 16.53
CA ALA A 105 0.58 -2.48 15.58
C ALA A 105 -0.60 -3.20 16.24
N ILE A 106 -0.35 -4.05 17.24
CA ILE A 106 -1.41 -4.72 18.01
C ILE A 106 -2.08 -3.75 18.99
N SER A 107 -1.36 -2.78 19.57
CA SER A 107 -1.93 -1.82 20.52
C SER A 107 -3.00 -0.89 19.91
N CYS A 108 -2.98 -0.64 18.61
CA CYS A 108 -4.01 0.16 17.95
C CYS A 108 -5.31 -0.65 17.73
N ALA A 109 -5.21 -1.98 17.58
CA ALA A 109 -6.36 -2.88 17.47
C ALA A 109 -7.03 -3.19 18.82
N THR A 110 -6.38 -2.88 19.95
CA THR A 110 -6.89 -3.10 21.32
C THR A 110 -7.44 -1.86 22.02
N ILE A 111 -7.76 -0.77 21.31
CA ILE A 111 -8.70 0.23 21.85
C ILE A 111 -10.13 -0.29 21.63
N LYS A 112 -10.46 -1.37 22.32
CA LYS A 112 -11.84 -1.72 22.64
C LYS A 112 -11.99 -1.49 24.15
N GLU A 113 -12.28 -0.26 24.52
CA GLU A 113 -12.78 0.01 25.88
C GLU A 113 -14.27 -0.37 25.99
N PRO A 114 -14.73 -0.66 27.22
CA PRO A 114 -15.61 -1.77 27.50
C PRO A 114 -17.08 -1.39 27.42
N SER A 115 -17.91 -2.43 27.28
CA SER A 115 -19.33 -2.48 27.65
C SER A 115 -19.88 -1.21 28.31
N ARG A 116 -20.75 -0.50 27.60
CA ARG A 116 -21.85 0.23 28.25
C ARG A 116 -23.16 -0.34 27.75
N GLN A 117 -23.95 -0.73 28.76
CA GLN A 117 -25.38 -0.99 28.72
C GLN A 117 -26.13 0.10 27.96
#